data_AF-A0A2M8BZA9-F1
#
_entry.id   AF-A0A2M8BZA9-F1
#
_cell.length_a   1.000
_cell.length_b   1.000
_cell.length_c   1.000
_cell.angle_alpha   90.00
_cell.angle_beta   90.00
_cell.angle_gamma   90.00
#
_symmetry.space_group_name_H-M   'P 1'
#
loop_
_entity.id
_entity.type
_entity.pdbx_description
1 polymer ?
#
loop_
_entity_poly.entity_id
_entity_poly.type
_entity_poly.pdbx_seq_one_letter_code
_entity_poly.pdbx_strand_id
1 'polypeptide(L)'
;MRRAELLLCIASVLLATACGTEDQTVEPIDYGPNPFTEVLSTDGKADTAYLNPDGVEVEVDIEADIIASNWQRAQGPAYLGQFAMTYLRARKIMYLESLAEDSSSKERVEWLVDGTWMTAGSVGNVDTAKLTHFRIVGINAVLLNAYIAGVDVGKVFKAPVPKAPYTIMGDAGDTCAEADGHMSLSQSIYWYMWDPEKAGCKAELQDMTITVSKLFAKPAPRYPEYDRLIADKKVTAVVLFGQIGDELNDNDTGVRGLKTMATWLEQGGFKKAATAPVGVRYVKHIGEVDFEIDLYSPYEFSGLSDMAHFSNFNRAIKEHEIVVYDGHSMLGASDFWSRPEYPDTYQIFLYGGCLGYEYYLRPILDAKGGWDNLDIMSSVVEVSADANRFAGPVLADIAKALEGKYDISWNDMLGRVRARVYDSTFGASGVRDNCFTPNGSRCGAPVDPAATVTVDGKAPIAIPDNDAAGASASLTVAESFVAAQILLQLEVEHTWVGDLVITLEHKGVTETIWDKAGASAQSISGSFTVESFKDVDVQGDWTLKVVDTAKDDAGSVVKWGLVLER
;
A
#
# COMPACT_ATOMS: atom_id res chain seq x y z
N MET A 1 -24.56 -9.51 33.97
CA MET A 1 -24.61 -10.79 33.21
C MET A 1 -23.38 -10.82 32.33
N ARG A 2 -22.55 -11.85 32.50
CA ARG A 2 -21.19 -11.95 31.95
C ARG A 2 -21.23 -12.01 30.41
N ARG A 3 -20.52 -11.09 29.75
CA ARG A 3 -20.12 -11.22 28.35
C ARG A 3 -19.03 -12.29 28.30
N ALA A 4 -19.30 -13.39 27.60
CA ALA A 4 -18.29 -14.37 27.26
C ALA A 4 -17.64 -13.90 25.96
N GLU A 5 -16.45 -13.32 26.07
CA GLU A 5 -15.52 -13.19 24.95
C GLU A 5 -15.01 -14.61 24.66
N LEU A 6 -15.45 -15.15 23.52
CA LEU A 6 -15.01 -16.47 23.06
C LEU A 6 -13.77 -16.25 22.20
N LEU A 7 -12.59 -16.46 22.79
CA LEU A 7 -11.35 -16.65 22.03
C LEU A 7 -11.55 -17.81 21.05
N LEU A 8 -11.59 -17.51 19.76
CA LEU A 8 -11.45 -18.52 18.73
C LEU A 8 -9.95 -18.75 18.53
N CYS A 9 -9.44 -19.87 19.05
CA CYS A 9 -8.08 -20.33 18.79
C CYS A 9 -7.94 -20.62 17.28
N ILE A 10 -7.46 -19.63 16.52
CA ILE A 10 -6.78 -19.89 15.26
C ILE A 10 -5.45 -20.53 15.66
N ALA A 11 -5.24 -21.80 15.29
CA ALA A 11 -3.99 -22.47 15.56
C ALA A 11 -2.87 -21.72 14.82
N SER A 12 -2.06 -20.98 15.57
CA SER A 12 -0.80 -20.41 15.14
C SER A 12 0.16 -21.57 14.83
N VAL A 13 0.21 -21.97 13.56
CA VAL A 13 1.23 -22.91 13.09
C VAL A 13 2.53 -22.12 12.95
N LEU A 14 3.39 -22.25 13.97
CA LEU A 14 4.81 -21.91 13.85
C LEU A 14 5.41 -22.87 12.81
N LEU A 15 5.86 -22.33 11.68
CA LEU A 15 6.58 -23.08 10.67
C LEU A 15 8.03 -23.25 11.13
N ALA A 16 8.43 -24.50 11.38
CA ALA A 16 9.83 -24.87 11.47
C ALA A 16 10.35 -25.08 10.05
N THR A 17 11.25 -24.21 9.57
CA THR A 17 11.91 -24.39 8.28
C THR A 17 13.09 -25.36 8.43
N ALA A 18 12.90 -26.59 7.98
CA ALA A 18 14.00 -27.50 7.70
C ALA A 18 14.54 -27.23 6.28
N CYS A 19 15.60 -26.41 6.19
CA CYS A 19 16.54 -26.52 5.09
C CYS A 19 17.58 -27.59 5.43
N GLY A 20 17.55 -28.71 4.69
CA GLY A 20 18.70 -29.60 4.50
C GLY A 20 19.16 -30.42 5.70
N THR A 21 18.72 -31.69 5.77
CA THR A 21 19.55 -32.73 6.40
C THR A 21 20.69 -33.09 5.45
N GLU A 22 21.77 -32.34 5.48
CA GLU A 22 23.10 -32.81 5.05
C GLU A 22 24.15 -32.00 5.80
N ASP A 23 25.15 -32.71 6.33
CA ASP A 23 26.29 -32.20 7.08
C ASP A 23 27.08 -31.22 6.18
N GLN A 24 26.72 -29.93 6.21
CA GLN A 24 27.32 -28.90 5.38
C GLN A 24 27.95 -27.82 6.26
N THR A 25 29.25 -27.63 6.06
CA THR A 25 29.95 -26.40 6.43
C THR A 25 29.10 -25.21 5.98
N VAL A 26 28.64 -24.39 6.93
CA VAL A 26 27.79 -23.23 6.66
C VAL A 26 28.53 -22.29 5.69
N GLU A 27 28.14 -22.31 4.41
CA GLU A 27 28.65 -21.37 3.41
C GLU A 27 28.26 -19.95 3.82
N PRO A 28 29.14 -18.93 3.65
CA PRO A 28 28.77 -17.54 3.87
C PRO A 28 27.60 -17.15 2.97
N ILE A 29 26.56 -16.53 3.52
CA ILE A 29 25.48 -15.97 2.72
C ILE A 29 26.05 -14.77 1.94
N ASP A 30 26.08 -14.87 0.60
CA ASP A 30 26.43 -13.74 -0.26
C ASP A 30 25.22 -12.81 -0.42
N TYR A 31 25.28 -11.68 0.27
CA TYR A 31 24.29 -10.60 0.19
C TYR A 31 24.60 -9.59 -0.93
N GLY A 32 25.68 -9.82 -1.70
CA GLY A 32 26.18 -8.91 -2.70
C GLY A 32 26.98 -7.74 -2.11
N PRO A 33 27.29 -6.74 -2.94
CA PRO A 33 28.05 -5.57 -2.51
C PRO A 33 27.29 -4.71 -1.49
N ASN A 34 28.05 -3.99 -0.67
CA ASN A 34 27.51 -3.14 0.40
C ASN A 34 26.78 -1.91 -0.19
N PRO A 35 25.45 -1.77 0.01
CA PRO A 35 24.69 -0.65 -0.53
C PRO A 35 25.16 0.74 -0.10
N PHE A 36 25.72 0.85 1.10
CA PHE A 36 26.15 2.11 1.71
C PHE A 36 27.46 2.65 1.14
N THR A 37 28.24 1.83 0.41
CA THR A 37 29.52 2.25 -0.19
C THR A 37 29.55 2.15 -1.71
N GLU A 38 28.53 1.56 -2.33
CA GLU A 38 28.40 1.52 -3.78
C GLU A 38 28.31 2.92 -4.38
N VAL A 39 29.29 3.26 -5.23
CA VAL A 39 29.24 4.41 -6.13
C VAL A 39 28.30 4.07 -7.26
N LEU A 40 27.11 4.64 -7.22
CA LEU A 40 26.10 4.44 -8.26
C LEU A 40 26.34 5.46 -9.37
N SER A 41 26.72 5.02 -10.57
CA SER A 41 26.70 5.90 -11.73
C SER A 41 25.24 6.18 -12.10
N THR A 42 24.82 7.44 -12.00
CA THR A 42 23.61 7.94 -12.67
C THR A 42 23.77 7.99 -14.19
N ASP A 43 25.01 7.76 -14.69
CA ASP A 43 25.33 7.69 -16.10
C ASP A 43 24.82 6.38 -16.73
N GLY A 44 23.69 6.50 -17.43
CA GLY A 44 23.40 5.64 -18.57
C GLY A 44 22.53 4.42 -18.28
N LYS A 45 21.29 4.65 -17.85
CA LYS A 45 20.15 4.09 -18.58
C LYS A 45 19.14 5.20 -18.82
N ALA A 46 18.86 5.43 -20.10
CA ALA A 46 17.78 6.30 -20.56
C ALA A 46 16.50 6.02 -19.77
N ASP A 47 15.68 7.06 -19.60
CA ASP A 47 14.28 6.98 -19.18
C ASP A 47 13.60 5.74 -19.78
N THR A 48 13.44 4.69 -18.97
CA THR A 48 12.69 3.48 -19.36
C THR A 48 11.25 3.56 -18.91
N ALA A 49 10.77 4.70 -18.39
CA ALA A 49 9.43 4.79 -17.81
C ALA A 49 9.11 3.56 -16.91
N TYR A 50 9.91 3.28 -15.88
CA TYR A 50 9.90 1.96 -15.21
C TYR A 50 9.50 2.02 -13.73
N LEU A 51 9.06 0.83 -13.28
CA LEU A 51 8.44 0.41 -12.01
C LEU A 51 6.91 0.52 -11.99
N ASN A 52 6.13 -0.55 -12.10
CA ASN A 52 6.40 -2.00 -12.03
C ASN A 52 6.43 -2.65 -13.45
N PRO A 53 7.46 -3.42 -13.84
CA PRO A 53 7.45 -4.12 -15.14
C PRO A 53 6.53 -5.32 -15.19
N ASP A 54 5.89 -5.63 -14.07
CA ASP A 54 5.03 -6.76 -13.96
C ASP A 54 3.60 -6.34 -13.68
N GLY A 55 3.20 -5.08 -13.45
CA GLY A 55 1.79 -4.73 -13.22
C GLY A 55 1.42 -3.25 -12.95
N VAL A 56 0.12 -2.95 -12.86
CA VAL A 56 -0.47 -1.67 -12.40
C VAL A 56 -1.33 -1.90 -11.17
N GLU A 57 -1.35 -0.94 -10.26
CA GLU A 57 -2.29 -0.95 -9.15
C GLU A 57 -3.71 -0.72 -9.68
N VAL A 58 -4.66 -1.44 -9.11
CA VAL A 58 -6.10 -1.33 -9.37
C VAL A 58 -6.85 -1.47 -8.03
N GLU A 59 -8.06 -0.93 -7.95
CA GLU A 59 -9.05 -1.41 -6.96
C GLU A 59 -9.97 -2.41 -7.67
N VAL A 60 -10.34 -3.47 -6.96
CA VAL A 60 -11.27 -4.48 -7.42
C VAL A 60 -12.38 -4.74 -6.41
N ASP A 61 -13.53 -5.15 -6.92
CA ASP A 61 -14.63 -5.67 -6.12
C ASP A 61 -14.74 -7.18 -6.37
N ILE A 62 -14.80 -7.98 -5.30
CA ILE A 62 -15.04 -9.41 -5.42
C ILE A 62 -16.48 -9.76 -5.07
N GLU A 63 -17.09 -10.70 -5.78
CA GLU A 63 -18.48 -11.12 -5.56
C GLU A 63 -18.62 -12.63 -5.75
N ALA A 64 -19.36 -13.29 -4.84
CA ALA A 64 -19.61 -14.73 -4.86
C ALA A 64 -20.79 -15.14 -3.96
N ASP A 65 -21.26 -16.38 -4.14
CA ASP A 65 -22.14 -17.05 -3.18
C ASP A 65 -21.32 -17.73 -2.06
N ILE A 66 -21.94 -18.03 -0.92
CA ILE A 66 -21.32 -18.82 0.14
C ILE A 66 -22.31 -19.72 0.88
N ILE A 67 -21.90 -21.00 0.99
CA ILE A 67 -22.52 -21.98 1.87
C ILE A 67 -21.72 -22.02 3.18
N ALA A 68 -22.32 -21.45 4.23
CA ALA A 68 -21.71 -21.35 5.55
C ALA A 68 -22.78 -21.45 6.64
N SER A 69 -22.39 -21.92 7.84
CA SER A 69 -23.26 -21.85 9.01
C SER A 69 -23.43 -20.41 9.50
N ASN A 70 -24.45 -20.15 10.33
CA ASN A 70 -24.79 -18.79 10.78
C ASN A 70 -23.60 -18.04 11.42
N TRP A 71 -22.76 -18.73 12.18
CA TRP A 71 -21.59 -18.11 12.84
C TRP A 71 -20.41 -17.92 11.89
N GLN A 72 -20.31 -18.72 10.84
CA GLN A 72 -19.25 -18.61 9.83
C GLN A 72 -19.49 -17.46 8.86
N ARG A 73 -20.75 -17.08 8.61
CA ARG A 73 -21.10 -16.06 7.60
C ARG A 73 -20.42 -14.72 7.85
N ALA A 74 -20.20 -14.31 9.10
CA ALA A 74 -19.50 -13.06 9.40
C ALA A 74 -18.10 -13.00 8.76
N GLN A 75 -17.34 -14.09 8.83
CA GLN A 75 -15.98 -14.17 8.29
C GLN A 75 -15.92 -14.81 6.89
N GLY A 76 -17.04 -15.35 6.44
CA GLY A 76 -17.18 -16.13 5.22
C GLY A 76 -16.68 -15.42 3.97
N PRO A 77 -17.07 -14.16 3.71
CA PRO A 77 -16.58 -13.39 2.56
C PRO A 77 -15.07 -13.38 2.41
N ALA A 78 -14.37 -12.95 3.46
CA ALA A 78 -12.91 -12.90 3.52
C ALA A 78 -12.26 -14.29 3.41
N TYR A 79 -12.81 -15.28 4.12
CA TYR A 79 -12.29 -16.64 4.10
C TYR A 79 -12.42 -17.28 2.71
N LEU A 80 -13.54 -17.07 2.03
CA LEU A 80 -13.73 -17.55 0.66
C LEU A 80 -12.84 -16.80 -0.33
N GLY A 81 -12.67 -15.48 -0.15
CA GLY A 81 -11.79 -14.66 -0.98
C GLY A 81 -10.32 -15.11 -0.98
N GLN A 82 -9.84 -15.74 0.10
CA GLN A 82 -8.48 -16.31 0.15
C GLN A 82 -8.25 -17.39 -0.93
N PHE A 83 -9.28 -18.16 -1.30
CA PHE A 83 -9.17 -19.13 -2.40
C PHE A 83 -8.96 -18.43 -3.75
N ALA A 84 -9.65 -17.31 -3.99
CA ALA A 84 -9.48 -16.53 -5.20
C ALA A 84 -8.09 -15.86 -5.24
N MET A 85 -7.63 -15.32 -4.11
CA MET A 85 -6.28 -14.78 -3.94
C MET A 85 -5.21 -15.81 -4.33
N THR A 86 -5.27 -17.02 -3.75
CA THR A 86 -4.34 -18.13 -4.09
C THR A 86 -4.40 -18.50 -5.58
N TYR A 87 -5.60 -18.62 -6.14
CA TYR A 87 -5.80 -18.99 -7.55
C TYR A 87 -5.19 -17.98 -8.53
N LEU A 88 -5.47 -16.69 -8.31
CA LEU A 88 -4.97 -15.57 -9.14
C LEU A 88 -3.45 -15.42 -9.02
N ARG A 89 -2.93 -15.56 -7.80
CA ARG A 89 -1.50 -15.54 -7.49
C ARG A 89 -0.74 -16.64 -8.21
N ALA A 90 -1.20 -17.89 -8.09
CA ALA A 90 -0.56 -19.06 -8.71
C ALA A 90 -0.45 -18.92 -10.24
N ARG A 91 -1.37 -18.17 -10.85
CA ARG A 91 -1.42 -17.93 -12.30
C ARG A 91 -0.78 -16.61 -12.74
N LYS A 92 -0.22 -15.85 -11.79
CA LYS A 92 0.39 -14.53 -12.03
C LYS A 92 -0.56 -13.59 -12.78
N ILE A 93 -1.85 -13.63 -12.46
CA ILE A 93 -2.86 -12.75 -13.09
C ILE A 93 -2.90 -11.41 -12.35
N MET A 94 -3.16 -11.50 -11.04
CA MET A 94 -3.37 -10.38 -10.15
C MET A 94 -3.00 -10.81 -8.73
N TYR A 95 -2.52 -9.87 -7.92
CA TYR A 95 -2.28 -10.07 -6.50
C TYR A 95 -3.26 -9.20 -5.72
N LEU A 96 -4.16 -9.83 -4.97
CA LEU A 96 -5.12 -9.14 -4.10
C LEU A 96 -4.45 -8.79 -2.76
N GLU A 97 -4.84 -7.67 -2.15
CA GLU A 97 -4.48 -7.39 -0.75
C GLU A 97 -5.13 -8.41 0.21
N SER A 98 -4.63 -8.46 1.44
CA SER A 98 -5.24 -9.30 2.48
C SER A 98 -6.72 -9.01 2.63
N LEU A 99 -7.53 -10.05 2.56
CA LEU A 99 -8.94 -9.96 2.91
C LEU A 99 -9.19 -10.29 4.39
N ALA A 100 -8.14 -10.64 5.15
CA ALA A 100 -8.26 -11.07 6.54
C ALA A 100 -9.06 -10.07 7.41
N GLU A 101 -8.81 -8.78 7.21
CA GLU A 101 -9.43 -7.72 8.02
C GLU A 101 -10.81 -7.32 7.49
N ASP A 102 -11.11 -7.59 6.21
CA ASP A 102 -12.44 -7.43 5.63
C ASP A 102 -13.47 -8.34 6.27
N SER A 103 -13.05 -9.47 6.83
CA SER A 103 -13.91 -10.36 7.61
C SER A 103 -14.66 -9.65 8.76
N SER A 104 -14.16 -8.49 9.19
CA SER A 104 -14.71 -7.66 10.26
C SER A 104 -15.16 -6.27 9.82
N SER A 105 -14.96 -5.91 8.54
CA SER A 105 -15.31 -4.59 8.02
C SER A 105 -16.83 -4.41 8.00
N LYS A 106 -17.30 -3.32 8.61
CA LYS A 106 -18.73 -2.96 8.63
C LYS A 106 -19.20 -2.28 7.36
N GLU A 107 -18.27 -1.83 6.52
CA GLU A 107 -18.56 -0.93 5.39
C GLU A 107 -18.21 -1.56 4.05
N ARG A 108 -17.10 -2.32 3.96
CA ARG A 108 -16.63 -2.89 2.68
C ARG A 108 -17.31 -4.21 2.32
N VAL A 109 -17.72 -5.00 3.31
CA VAL A 109 -18.46 -6.24 3.07
C VAL A 109 -19.93 -5.92 2.94
N GLU A 110 -20.53 -6.34 1.84
CA GLU A 110 -21.95 -6.15 1.58
C GLU A 110 -22.62 -7.47 1.26
N TRP A 111 -23.86 -7.63 1.73
CA TRP A 111 -24.71 -8.78 1.46
C TRP A 111 -25.87 -8.35 0.58
N LEU A 112 -26.20 -9.16 -0.42
CA LEU A 112 -27.38 -8.94 -1.23
C LEU A 112 -28.59 -9.53 -0.50
N VAL A 113 -29.43 -8.66 0.05
CA VAL A 113 -30.62 -9.02 0.83
C VAL A 113 -31.86 -8.51 0.11
N ASP A 114 -32.70 -9.44 -0.36
CA ASP A 114 -33.96 -9.13 -1.06
C ASP A 114 -33.76 -8.15 -2.24
N GLY A 115 -32.65 -8.27 -2.97
CA GLY A 115 -32.31 -7.43 -4.12
C GLY A 115 -31.60 -6.11 -3.78
N THR A 116 -31.31 -5.85 -2.51
CA THR A 116 -30.60 -4.64 -2.05
C THR A 116 -29.25 -5.01 -1.44
N TRP A 117 -28.19 -4.30 -1.83
CA TRP A 117 -26.89 -4.43 -1.17
C TRP A 117 -26.92 -3.74 0.19
N MET A 118 -26.53 -4.48 1.23
CA MET A 118 -26.51 -4.01 2.62
C MET A 118 -25.14 -4.28 3.24
N THR A 119 -24.51 -3.25 3.80
CA THR A 119 -23.20 -3.39 4.46
C THR A 119 -23.27 -4.31 5.68
N ALA A 120 -22.17 -4.97 6.02
CA ALA A 120 -22.09 -5.88 7.17
C ALA A 120 -22.45 -5.18 8.50
N GLY A 121 -22.21 -3.87 8.62
CA GLY A 121 -22.66 -3.06 9.75
C GLY A 121 -24.17 -2.86 9.85
N SER A 122 -24.90 -3.01 8.74
CA SER A 122 -26.34 -2.78 8.62
C SER A 122 -27.20 -4.07 8.68
N VAL A 123 -26.59 -5.24 8.50
CA VAL A 123 -27.32 -6.54 8.44
C VAL A 123 -27.59 -7.18 9.81
N GLY A 124 -27.32 -6.49 10.92
CA GLY A 124 -27.41 -7.08 12.28
C GLY A 124 -28.79 -7.65 12.68
N ASN A 125 -29.88 -7.21 12.02
CA ASN A 125 -31.23 -7.72 12.24
C ASN A 125 -31.78 -8.57 11.07
N VAL A 126 -30.96 -8.83 10.06
CA VAL A 126 -31.35 -9.64 8.89
C VAL A 126 -31.30 -11.12 9.28
N ASP A 127 -32.26 -11.91 8.79
CA ASP A 127 -32.20 -13.36 8.90
C ASP A 127 -30.92 -13.88 8.22
N THR A 128 -30.04 -14.51 8.99
CA THR A 128 -28.75 -15.02 8.50
C THR A 128 -28.89 -16.02 7.36
N ALA A 129 -30.05 -16.67 7.20
CA ALA A 129 -30.34 -17.53 6.06
C ALA A 129 -30.37 -16.79 4.72
N LYS A 130 -30.58 -15.46 4.72
CA LYS A 130 -30.55 -14.61 3.52
C LYS A 130 -29.15 -14.15 3.13
N LEU A 131 -28.18 -14.26 4.04
CA LEU A 131 -26.81 -13.81 3.84
C LEU A 131 -26.02 -14.88 3.06
N THR A 132 -26.41 -15.14 1.81
CA THR A 132 -25.83 -16.20 0.96
C THR A 132 -25.01 -15.67 -0.20
N HIS A 133 -25.19 -14.40 -0.57
CA HIS A 133 -24.50 -13.76 -1.68
C HIS A 133 -23.89 -12.46 -1.19
N PHE A 134 -22.59 -12.27 -1.44
CA PHE A 134 -21.83 -11.14 -0.90
C PHE A 134 -20.94 -10.50 -1.95
N ARG A 135 -20.53 -9.26 -1.66
CA ARG A 135 -19.37 -8.64 -2.27
C ARG A 135 -18.46 -7.98 -1.24
N ILE A 136 -17.19 -7.83 -1.58
CA ILE A 136 -16.24 -6.98 -0.86
C ILE A 136 -15.78 -5.92 -1.85
N VAL A 137 -15.97 -4.65 -1.51
CA VAL A 137 -15.68 -3.52 -2.39
C VAL A 137 -14.36 -2.83 -2.06
N GLY A 138 -13.67 -2.31 -3.08
CA GLY A 138 -12.48 -1.49 -2.91
C GLY A 138 -11.28 -2.25 -2.33
N ILE A 139 -11.04 -3.46 -2.84
CA ILE A 139 -9.85 -4.26 -2.52
C ILE A 139 -8.70 -3.74 -3.37
N ASN A 140 -7.60 -3.33 -2.75
CA ASN A 140 -6.39 -2.99 -3.52
C ASN A 140 -5.79 -4.25 -4.14
N ALA A 141 -5.33 -4.13 -5.39
CA ALA A 141 -4.68 -5.22 -6.07
C ALA A 141 -3.63 -4.73 -7.07
N VAL A 142 -2.69 -5.61 -7.40
CA VAL A 142 -1.70 -5.39 -8.45
C VAL A 142 -2.03 -6.31 -9.62
N LEU A 143 -2.52 -5.74 -10.72
CA LEU A 143 -2.81 -6.46 -11.95
C LEU A 143 -1.55 -6.58 -12.81
N LEU A 144 -1.19 -7.78 -13.26
CA LEU A 144 0.08 -7.95 -13.94
C LEU A 144 0.11 -7.52 -15.42
N ASN A 145 1.26 -7.03 -15.93
CA ASN A 145 1.47 -6.41 -17.24
C ASN A 145 0.98 -7.25 -18.43
N ALA A 146 1.16 -8.58 -18.37
CA ALA A 146 0.63 -9.49 -19.38
C ALA A 146 -0.91 -9.42 -19.53
N TYR A 147 -1.58 -8.94 -18.49
CA TYR A 147 -3.03 -8.82 -18.38
C TYR A 147 -3.51 -7.38 -18.38
N ILE A 148 -2.65 -6.36 -18.53
CA ILE A 148 -3.06 -4.94 -18.56
C ILE A 148 -3.66 -4.54 -19.91
N ALA A 149 -3.15 -5.13 -21.00
CA ALA A 149 -3.57 -4.73 -22.33
C ALA A 149 -5.09 -4.95 -22.52
N GLY A 150 -5.84 -3.86 -22.67
CA GLY A 150 -7.30 -3.89 -22.84
C GLY A 150 -8.09 -4.11 -21.55
N VAL A 151 -7.53 -3.74 -20.40
CA VAL A 151 -8.25 -3.68 -19.13
C VAL A 151 -8.71 -2.26 -18.85
N ASP A 152 -10.03 -2.12 -18.73
CA ASP A 152 -10.74 -0.91 -18.33
C ASP A 152 -11.51 -1.17 -17.03
N VAL A 153 -11.97 -0.10 -16.37
CA VAL A 153 -12.93 -0.21 -15.26
C VAL A 153 -14.16 -1.00 -15.73
N GLY A 154 -14.62 -1.94 -14.91
CA GLY A 154 -15.67 -2.91 -15.21
C GLY A 154 -15.17 -4.22 -15.82
N LYS A 155 -13.87 -4.36 -16.12
CA LYS A 155 -13.30 -5.64 -16.54
C LYS A 155 -13.48 -6.69 -15.43
N VAL A 156 -14.07 -7.84 -15.78
CA VAL A 156 -14.26 -8.96 -14.86
C VAL A 156 -13.22 -10.06 -15.11
N PHE A 157 -12.48 -10.40 -14.06
CA PHE A 157 -11.71 -11.63 -13.94
C PHE A 157 -12.52 -12.66 -13.13
N LYS A 158 -12.16 -13.93 -13.27
CA LYS A 158 -12.84 -15.04 -12.60
C LYS A 158 -11.84 -15.93 -11.89
N ALA A 159 -12.18 -16.33 -10.67
CA ALA A 159 -11.42 -17.31 -9.91
C ALA A 159 -12.36 -18.44 -9.47
N PRO A 160 -12.09 -19.71 -9.83
CA PRO A 160 -12.82 -20.85 -9.30
C PRO A 160 -12.56 -20.99 -7.81
N VAL A 161 -13.63 -20.94 -7.01
CA VAL A 161 -13.60 -21.08 -5.55
C VAL A 161 -14.62 -22.13 -5.10
N PRO A 162 -14.46 -22.77 -3.93
CA PRO A 162 -15.46 -23.73 -3.45
C PRO A 162 -16.73 -23.01 -2.98
N LYS A 163 -17.90 -23.63 -3.17
CA LYS A 163 -19.15 -23.08 -2.60
C LYS A 163 -19.20 -23.18 -1.08
N ALA A 164 -18.60 -24.22 -0.51
CA ALA A 164 -18.58 -24.50 0.92
C ALA A 164 -17.13 -24.51 1.45
N PRO A 165 -16.51 -23.34 1.68
CA PRO A 165 -15.07 -23.27 2.00
C PRO A 165 -14.74 -23.94 3.34
N TYR A 166 -15.67 -23.96 4.30
CA TYR A 166 -15.45 -24.48 5.65
C TYR A 166 -15.54 -26.01 5.78
N THR A 167 -15.96 -26.72 4.74
CA THR A 167 -16.06 -28.19 4.71
C THR A 167 -15.20 -28.83 3.64
N ILE A 168 -14.41 -28.02 2.91
CA ILE A 168 -13.65 -28.42 1.73
C ILE A 168 -12.76 -29.66 1.94
N MET A 169 -12.14 -29.80 3.11
CA MET A 169 -11.30 -30.97 3.40
C MET A 169 -12.13 -32.26 3.48
N GLY A 170 -13.33 -32.18 4.07
CA GLY A 170 -14.26 -33.31 4.12
C GLY A 170 -14.88 -33.62 2.76
N ASP A 171 -15.20 -32.58 2.00
CA ASP A 171 -15.90 -32.69 0.72
C ASP A 171 -14.99 -33.17 -0.42
N ALA A 172 -13.75 -32.66 -0.46
CA ALA A 172 -12.82 -32.88 -1.56
C ALA A 172 -11.56 -33.69 -1.20
N GLY A 173 -11.27 -33.93 0.10
CA GLY A 173 -9.98 -34.52 0.49
C GLY A 173 -8.82 -33.71 -0.07
N ASP A 174 -7.76 -34.33 -0.56
CA ASP A 174 -6.61 -33.64 -1.19
C ASP A 174 -6.79 -33.37 -2.71
N THR A 175 -7.97 -33.62 -3.26
CA THR A 175 -8.17 -33.65 -4.72
C THR A 175 -8.14 -32.28 -5.38
N CYS A 176 -8.27 -31.20 -4.62
CA CYS A 176 -8.23 -29.80 -5.10
C CYS A 176 -7.11 -28.99 -4.43
N ALA A 177 -6.08 -29.67 -3.93
CA ALA A 177 -4.93 -29.04 -3.31
C ALA A 177 -3.61 -29.51 -3.95
N GLU A 178 -2.69 -28.60 -4.23
CA GLU A 178 -1.32 -28.97 -4.57
C GLU A 178 -0.53 -29.38 -3.31
N ALA A 179 0.28 -30.42 -3.45
CA ALA A 179 1.10 -30.90 -2.35
C ALA A 179 2.26 -29.94 -2.13
N ASP A 180 2.35 -29.40 -0.92
CA ASP A 180 3.51 -28.62 -0.47
C ASP A 180 4.43 -29.54 0.34
N GLY A 181 5.71 -29.59 -0.03
CA GLY A 181 6.72 -30.38 0.69
C GLY A 181 6.99 -29.90 2.12
N HIS A 182 6.53 -28.69 2.48
CA HIS A 182 6.81 -28.02 3.74
C HIS A 182 5.60 -27.95 4.68
N MET A 183 4.39 -28.27 4.21
CA MET A 183 3.16 -28.12 4.98
C MET A 183 2.19 -29.30 4.77
N SER A 184 1.59 -29.79 5.87
CA SER A 184 0.57 -30.84 5.78
C SER A 184 -0.81 -30.24 5.55
N LEU A 185 -1.48 -30.66 4.47
CA LEU A 185 -2.83 -30.22 4.14
C LEU A 185 -3.81 -30.45 5.31
N SER A 186 -4.59 -29.41 5.63
CA SER A 186 -5.68 -29.47 6.61
C SER A 186 -6.77 -28.47 6.24
N GLN A 187 -7.94 -28.59 6.87
CA GLN A 187 -9.07 -27.67 6.65
C GLN A 187 -8.69 -26.20 6.83
N SER A 188 -7.84 -25.87 7.81
CA SER A 188 -7.48 -24.48 8.11
C SER A 188 -6.53 -23.85 7.09
N ILE A 189 -5.76 -24.65 6.36
CA ILE A 189 -4.79 -24.16 5.36
C ILE A 189 -5.17 -24.52 3.92
N TYR A 190 -6.33 -25.14 3.70
CA TYR A 190 -6.71 -25.65 2.39
C TYR A 190 -6.68 -24.57 1.31
N TRP A 191 -7.17 -23.37 1.65
CA TRP A 191 -7.17 -22.20 0.78
C TRP A 191 -5.75 -21.84 0.28
N TYR A 192 -4.71 -22.09 1.06
CA TYR A 192 -3.32 -21.77 0.71
C TYR A 192 -2.77 -22.71 -0.35
N MET A 193 -3.23 -23.96 -0.33
CA MET A 193 -2.83 -25.01 -1.26
C MET A 193 -3.82 -25.16 -2.42
N TRP A 194 -4.75 -24.23 -2.58
CA TRP A 194 -5.88 -24.37 -3.49
C TRP A 194 -5.46 -24.51 -4.96
N ASP A 195 -5.81 -25.65 -5.54
CA ASP A 195 -5.73 -25.89 -6.99
C ASP A 195 -7.02 -26.57 -7.50
N PRO A 196 -7.98 -25.76 -7.98
CA PRO A 196 -9.26 -26.26 -8.48
C PRO A 196 -9.13 -26.97 -9.83
N GLU A 197 -8.01 -26.80 -10.54
CA GLU A 197 -7.76 -27.38 -11.87
C GLU A 197 -7.02 -28.71 -11.79
N LYS A 198 -6.60 -29.12 -10.58
CA LYS A 198 -6.03 -30.44 -10.33
C LYS A 198 -6.95 -31.54 -10.88
N ALA A 199 -6.36 -32.42 -11.69
CA ALA A 199 -7.10 -33.49 -12.32
C ALA A 199 -7.82 -34.36 -11.26
N GLY A 200 -9.15 -34.41 -11.34
CA GLY A 200 -9.98 -35.17 -10.40
C GLY A 200 -10.40 -34.38 -9.15
N CYS A 201 -10.26 -33.05 -9.12
CA CYS A 201 -10.84 -32.20 -8.08
C CYS A 201 -12.35 -32.47 -7.92
N LYS A 202 -12.76 -32.77 -6.68
CA LYS A 202 -14.13 -33.18 -6.33
C LYS A 202 -14.98 -32.06 -5.71
N ALA A 203 -14.40 -30.89 -5.48
CA ALA A 203 -15.10 -29.78 -4.85
C ALA A 203 -16.26 -29.28 -5.73
N GLU A 204 -17.35 -28.83 -5.09
CA GLU A 204 -18.37 -28.06 -5.79
C GLU A 204 -17.87 -26.62 -5.96
N LEU A 205 -17.63 -26.22 -7.22
CA LEU A 205 -17.03 -24.94 -7.57
C LEU A 205 -18.07 -23.90 -8.00
N GLN A 206 -17.68 -22.64 -7.88
CA GLN A 206 -18.30 -21.47 -8.49
C GLN A 206 -17.21 -20.51 -8.99
N ASP A 207 -17.57 -19.61 -9.91
CA ASP A 207 -16.70 -18.48 -10.24
C ASP A 207 -16.96 -17.35 -9.25
N MET A 208 -15.94 -16.97 -8.47
CA MET A 208 -15.90 -15.65 -7.86
C MET A 208 -15.52 -14.64 -8.94
N THR A 209 -16.29 -13.56 -9.07
CA THR A 209 -15.95 -12.47 -9.99
C THR A 209 -15.05 -11.48 -9.28
N ILE A 210 -14.05 -10.97 -10.00
CA ILE A 210 -13.13 -9.92 -9.56
C ILE A 210 -13.23 -8.80 -10.58
N THR A 211 -13.99 -7.76 -10.25
CA THR A 211 -14.31 -6.65 -11.14
C THR A 211 -13.38 -5.50 -10.87
N VAL A 212 -12.66 -5.00 -11.88
CA VAL A 212 -11.85 -3.78 -11.75
C VAL A 212 -12.77 -2.60 -11.49
N SER A 213 -12.80 -2.09 -10.26
CA SER A 213 -13.61 -0.94 -9.87
C SER A 213 -12.85 0.38 -10.05
N LYS A 214 -11.52 0.33 -10.07
CA LYS A 214 -10.67 1.50 -10.36
C LYS A 214 -9.37 1.10 -11.03
N LEU A 215 -8.95 1.88 -12.02
CA LEU A 215 -7.64 1.76 -12.66
C LEU A 215 -6.81 3.00 -12.34
N PHE A 216 -5.65 2.82 -11.73
CA PHE A 216 -4.77 3.93 -11.41
C PHE A 216 -3.85 4.23 -12.59
N ALA A 217 -3.73 5.51 -12.94
CA ALA A 217 -2.70 5.95 -13.87
C ALA A 217 -1.32 5.61 -13.29
N LYS A 218 -0.36 5.27 -14.16
CA LYS A 218 1.02 5.05 -13.74
C LYS A 218 1.55 6.34 -13.09
N PRO A 219 1.88 6.32 -11.79
CA PRO A 219 2.19 7.55 -11.10
C PRO A 219 3.52 8.13 -11.60
N ALA A 220 3.60 9.46 -11.69
CA ALA A 220 4.88 10.17 -11.69
C ALA A 220 5.68 9.78 -10.44
N PRO A 221 7.03 9.88 -10.45
CA PRO A 221 7.87 9.47 -9.32
C PRO A 221 7.32 9.95 -7.97
N ARG A 222 7.20 9.01 -7.04
CA ARG A 222 6.73 9.27 -5.67
C ARG A 222 7.92 9.24 -4.73
N TYR A 223 7.98 10.17 -3.80
CA TYR A 223 9.06 10.27 -2.83
C TYR A 223 8.53 9.93 -1.44
N PRO A 224 9.35 9.37 -0.54
CA PRO A 224 9.07 9.46 0.89
C PRO A 224 8.82 10.91 1.28
N GLU A 225 8.00 11.14 2.32
CA GLU A 225 7.80 12.46 2.91
C GLU A 225 9.06 12.92 3.66
N TYR A 226 10.14 13.23 2.92
CA TYR A 226 11.45 13.55 3.48
C TYR A 226 11.41 14.78 4.36
N ASP A 227 10.61 15.78 4.02
CA ASP A 227 10.35 16.97 4.84
C ASP A 227 9.82 16.62 6.23
N ARG A 228 8.97 15.59 6.32
CA ARG A 228 8.42 15.09 7.58
C ARG A 228 9.45 14.27 8.37
N LEU A 229 10.24 13.45 7.69
CA LEU A 229 11.33 12.66 8.31
C LEU A 229 12.46 13.52 8.89
N ILE A 230 12.73 14.69 8.30
CA ILE A 230 13.83 15.55 8.74
C ILE A 230 13.35 16.73 9.61
N ALA A 231 12.07 16.77 9.97
CA ALA A 231 11.45 17.91 10.63
C ALA A 231 12.14 18.28 11.95
N ASP A 232 12.63 17.29 12.70
CA ASP A 232 13.38 17.46 13.94
C ASP A 232 14.91 17.32 13.76
N LYS A 233 15.37 17.27 12.50
CA LYS A 233 16.75 17.02 12.08
C LYS A 233 17.28 15.65 12.53
N LYS A 234 16.42 14.67 12.70
CA LYS A 234 16.80 13.34 13.10
C LYS A 234 15.95 12.31 12.35
N VAL A 235 16.62 11.39 11.67
CA VAL A 235 15.94 10.24 11.07
C VAL A 235 16.23 9.01 11.93
N THR A 236 15.19 8.28 12.31
CA THR A 236 15.31 7.09 13.16
C THR A 236 14.82 5.85 12.43
N ALA A 237 15.65 4.82 12.38
CA ALA A 237 15.29 3.51 11.84
C ALA A 237 15.57 2.39 12.85
N VAL A 238 14.80 1.32 12.76
CA VAL A 238 15.06 0.07 13.48
C VAL A 238 14.97 -1.11 12.53
N VAL A 239 15.92 -2.04 12.64
CA VAL A 239 15.92 -3.32 11.92
C VAL A 239 15.80 -4.45 12.93
N LEU A 240 14.65 -5.13 12.88
CA LEU A 240 14.31 -6.27 13.71
C LEU A 240 14.71 -7.55 12.98
N PHE A 241 15.83 -8.16 13.37
CA PHE A 241 16.24 -9.47 12.88
C PHE A 241 15.63 -10.55 13.77
N GLY A 242 14.65 -11.27 13.26
CA GLY A 242 14.01 -12.41 13.93
C GLY A 242 14.81 -13.70 13.80
N GLN A 243 14.49 -14.67 14.64
CA GLN A 243 15.06 -16.02 14.59
C GLN A 243 14.52 -16.75 13.35
N ILE A 244 15.41 -17.36 12.58
CA ILE A 244 15.07 -18.11 11.36
C ILE A 244 15.38 -19.61 11.52
N GLY A 245 16.47 -19.96 12.19
CA GLY A 245 16.81 -21.36 12.47
C GLY A 245 16.05 -21.92 13.67
N ASP A 246 16.05 -23.25 13.80
CA ASP A 246 15.43 -23.94 14.94
C ASP A 246 16.11 -23.62 16.29
N GLU A 247 17.41 -23.32 16.25
CA GLU A 247 18.21 -22.94 17.42
C GLU A 247 18.76 -21.52 17.29
N LEU A 248 18.53 -20.72 18.33
CA LEU A 248 19.09 -19.38 18.40
C LEU A 248 20.57 -19.43 18.86
N ASN A 249 21.48 -19.34 17.88
CA ASN A 249 22.91 -19.29 18.09
C ASN A 249 23.61 -18.39 17.05
N ASP A 250 24.94 -18.32 17.06
CA ASP A 250 25.71 -17.48 16.14
C ASP A 250 25.55 -17.80 14.65
N ASN A 251 25.04 -19.00 14.34
CA ASN A 251 24.74 -19.48 12.99
C ASN A 251 23.26 -19.29 12.60
N ASP A 252 22.43 -18.71 13.46
CA ASP A 252 21.08 -18.30 13.05
C ASP A 252 21.15 -17.25 11.93
N THR A 253 20.25 -17.35 10.94
CA THR A 253 20.26 -16.45 9.79
C THR A 253 20.00 -15.00 10.18
N GLY A 254 19.10 -14.73 11.15
CA GLY A 254 18.86 -13.39 11.66
C GLY A 254 20.10 -12.82 12.37
N VAL A 255 20.79 -13.63 13.18
CA VAL A 255 22.06 -13.22 13.81
C VAL A 255 23.14 -12.89 12.76
N ARG A 256 23.27 -13.68 11.69
CA ARG A 256 24.22 -13.41 10.60
C ARG A 256 23.84 -12.17 9.79
N GLY A 257 22.55 -11.97 9.51
CA GLY A 257 22.03 -10.78 8.82
C GLY A 257 22.38 -9.50 9.59
N LEU A 258 22.15 -9.51 10.90
CA LEU A 258 22.53 -8.41 11.79
C LEU A 258 24.03 -8.12 11.73
N LYS A 259 24.89 -9.14 11.84
CA LYS A 259 26.36 -8.96 11.77
C LYS A 259 26.79 -8.36 10.44
N THR A 260 26.14 -8.76 9.35
CA THR A 260 26.39 -8.22 8.01
C THR A 260 25.96 -6.76 7.92
N MET A 261 24.74 -6.43 8.38
CA MET A 261 24.22 -5.06 8.36
C MET A 261 25.09 -4.12 9.21
N ALA A 262 25.49 -4.55 10.41
CA ALA A 262 26.41 -3.82 11.28
C ALA A 262 27.74 -3.50 10.56
N THR A 263 28.32 -4.50 9.88
CA THR A 263 29.55 -4.33 9.09
C THR A 263 29.34 -3.33 7.95
N TRP A 264 28.19 -3.41 7.26
CA TRP A 264 27.87 -2.51 6.16
C TRP A 264 27.69 -1.06 6.60
N LEU A 265 27.01 -0.84 7.74
CA LEU A 265 26.83 0.48 8.35
C LEU A 265 28.18 1.11 8.72
N GLU A 266 29.07 0.35 9.37
CA GLU A 266 30.42 0.82 9.73
C GLU A 266 31.23 1.23 8.50
N GLN A 267 31.21 0.41 7.44
CA GLN A 267 31.84 0.72 6.17
C GLN A 267 31.20 1.92 5.46
N GLY A 268 29.89 2.12 5.62
CA GLY A 268 29.10 3.26 5.13
C GLY A 268 29.31 4.56 5.90
N GLY A 269 30.16 4.56 6.93
CA GLY A 269 30.52 5.72 7.73
C GLY A 269 29.64 5.94 8.96
N PHE A 270 28.72 5.03 9.29
CA PHE A 270 28.02 5.05 10.57
C PHE A 270 28.95 4.63 11.71
N LYS A 271 28.73 5.21 12.89
CA LYS A 271 29.49 4.90 14.10
C LYS A 271 28.56 4.28 15.14
N LYS A 272 29.01 3.19 15.74
CA LYS A 272 28.32 2.58 16.87
C LYS A 272 28.23 3.57 18.04
N ALA A 273 27.02 3.81 18.54
CA ALA A 273 26.79 4.65 19.70
C ALA A 273 27.28 3.94 20.98
N ALA A 274 27.67 4.73 21.99
CA ALA A 274 28.12 4.20 23.28
C ALA A 274 26.99 3.48 24.05
N THR A 275 25.75 3.88 23.80
CA THR A 275 24.55 3.34 24.43
C THR A 275 23.44 3.23 23.39
N ALA A 276 22.67 2.15 23.45
CA ALA A 276 21.43 1.99 22.71
C ALA A 276 20.32 1.63 23.70
N PRO A 277 19.08 2.12 23.50
CA PRO A 277 18.01 1.78 24.43
C PRO A 277 17.63 0.29 24.41
N VAL A 278 17.74 -0.36 23.24
CA VAL A 278 17.66 -1.81 23.01
C VAL A 278 18.57 -2.15 21.82
N GLY A 279 19.15 -3.35 21.79
CA GLY A 279 20.02 -3.80 20.69
C GLY A 279 21.29 -2.95 20.55
N VAL A 280 21.65 -2.60 19.31
CA VAL A 280 22.81 -1.75 19.00
C VAL A 280 22.43 -0.60 18.10
N ARG A 281 22.81 0.63 18.46
CA ARG A 281 22.59 1.85 17.67
C ARG A 281 23.81 2.23 16.85
N TYR A 282 23.57 2.58 15.59
CA TYR A 282 24.53 3.16 14.66
C TYR A 282 24.08 4.56 14.27
N VAL A 283 24.99 5.53 14.27
CA VAL A 283 24.69 6.94 13.98
C VAL A 283 25.61 7.49 12.90
N LYS A 284 25.04 8.19 11.92
CA LYS A 284 25.80 8.99 10.94
C LYS A 284 25.25 10.41 10.90
N HIS A 285 26.12 11.38 11.06
CA HIS A 285 25.80 12.80 10.89
C HIS A 285 25.88 13.15 9.41
N ILE A 286 24.76 13.54 8.80
CA ILE A 286 24.64 13.84 7.37
C ILE A 286 24.08 15.24 7.21
N GLY A 287 24.95 16.20 6.85
CA GLY A 287 24.57 17.61 6.86
C GLY A 287 24.17 18.07 8.26
N GLU A 288 22.92 18.51 8.42
CA GLU A 288 22.33 18.86 9.72
C GLU A 288 21.52 17.73 10.36
N VAL A 289 21.38 16.59 9.68
CA VAL A 289 20.49 15.48 10.09
C VAL A 289 21.31 14.36 10.74
N ASP A 290 20.84 13.90 11.90
CA ASP A 290 21.36 12.71 12.56
C ASP A 290 20.56 11.48 12.09
N PHE A 291 21.19 10.58 11.35
CA PHE A 291 20.57 9.31 10.98
C PHE A 291 20.97 8.20 11.96
N GLU A 292 20.02 7.79 12.80
CA GLU A 292 20.15 6.69 13.76
C GLU A 292 19.51 5.40 13.21
N ILE A 293 20.24 4.30 13.26
CA ILE A 293 19.76 2.97 12.87
C ILE A 293 20.02 2.01 14.02
N ASP A 294 18.95 1.51 14.64
CA ASP A 294 18.97 0.50 15.69
C ASP A 294 18.87 -0.90 15.06
N LEU A 295 19.75 -1.81 15.47
CA LEU A 295 19.71 -3.22 15.06
C LEU A 295 19.33 -4.05 16.29
N TYR A 296 18.19 -4.73 16.23
CA TYR A 296 17.74 -5.66 17.26
C TYR A 296 18.02 -7.07 16.76
N SER A 297 18.69 -7.87 17.59
CA SER A 297 18.95 -9.27 17.27
C SER A 297 17.77 -10.15 17.66
N PRO A 298 17.78 -11.43 17.27
CA PRO A 298 16.76 -12.36 17.72
C PRO A 298 16.75 -12.57 19.25
N TYR A 299 17.81 -12.17 19.96
CA TYR A 299 17.84 -12.21 21.43
C TYR A 299 17.01 -11.09 22.07
N GLU A 300 16.92 -9.92 21.42
CA GLU A 300 16.08 -8.82 21.90
C GLU A 300 14.64 -8.96 21.43
N PHE A 301 14.41 -9.64 20.30
CA PHE A 301 13.08 -9.96 19.78
C PHE A 301 13.16 -11.09 18.74
N SER A 302 12.77 -12.31 19.12
CA SER A 302 12.93 -13.49 18.25
C SER A 302 11.91 -13.58 17.12
N GLY A 303 10.78 -12.87 17.21
CA GLY A 303 9.77 -12.81 16.16
C GLY A 303 8.38 -12.52 16.69
N LEU A 304 7.37 -12.53 15.81
CA LEU A 304 6.01 -12.09 16.16
C LEU A 304 5.37 -12.91 17.30
N SER A 305 5.79 -14.16 17.55
CA SER A 305 5.30 -14.98 18.68
C SER A 305 5.97 -14.67 20.03
N ASP A 306 6.98 -13.80 20.06
CA ASP A 306 7.80 -13.53 21.25
C ASP A 306 7.13 -12.56 22.22
N MET A 307 6.21 -13.09 23.03
CA MET A 307 5.51 -12.29 24.04
C MET A 307 6.37 -11.90 25.23
N ALA A 308 7.50 -12.58 25.45
CA ALA A 308 8.42 -12.21 26.52
C ALA A 308 9.12 -10.88 26.21
N HIS A 309 9.37 -10.61 24.92
CA HIS A 309 10.05 -9.39 24.46
C HIS A 309 9.13 -8.41 23.71
N PHE A 310 7.81 -8.55 23.86
CA PHE A 310 6.85 -7.65 23.20
C PHE A 310 7.09 -6.17 23.53
N SER A 311 7.58 -5.84 24.73
CA SER A 311 7.91 -4.45 25.08
C SER A 311 8.99 -3.85 24.19
N ASN A 312 9.94 -4.66 23.69
CA ASN A 312 10.98 -4.22 22.78
C ASN A 312 10.40 -3.97 21.38
N PHE A 313 9.51 -4.86 20.91
CA PHE A 313 8.79 -4.67 19.65
C PHE A 313 7.90 -3.43 19.67
N ASN A 314 7.12 -3.24 20.74
CA ASN A 314 6.30 -2.05 20.94
C ASN A 314 7.15 -0.77 20.93
N ARG A 315 8.31 -0.80 21.59
CA ARG A 315 9.25 0.31 21.60
C ARG A 315 9.83 0.59 20.21
N ALA A 316 10.22 -0.44 19.47
CA ALA A 316 10.73 -0.33 18.11
C ALA A 316 9.74 0.44 17.23
N ILE A 317 8.46 0.08 17.28
CA ILE A 317 7.40 0.76 16.51
C ILE A 317 7.12 2.17 17.02
N LYS A 318 7.10 2.37 18.34
CA LYS A 318 6.74 3.66 18.95
C LYS A 318 7.80 4.75 18.76
N GLU A 319 9.08 4.37 18.74
CA GLU A 319 10.20 5.30 18.81
C GLU A 319 10.92 5.55 17.48
N HIS A 320 10.57 4.83 16.40
CA HIS A 320 11.27 4.93 15.12
C HIS A 320 10.35 5.32 13.97
N GLU A 321 10.86 6.15 13.08
CA GLU A 321 10.17 6.56 11.86
C GLU A 321 10.23 5.47 10.79
N ILE A 322 11.33 4.72 10.71
CA ILE A 322 11.51 3.63 9.75
C ILE A 322 11.58 2.31 10.51
N VAL A 323 10.60 1.42 10.28
CA VAL A 323 10.52 0.12 10.95
C VAL A 323 10.73 -0.99 9.94
N VAL A 324 11.77 -1.78 10.15
CA VAL A 324 12.09 -2.93 9.30
C VAL A 324 11.86 -4.22 10.08
N TYR A 325 11.10 -5.14 9.51
CA TYR A 325 10.93 -6.49 10.06
C TYR A 325 11.48 -7.54 9.11
N ASP A 326 12.48 -8.28 9.59
CA ASP A 326 13.11 -9.41 8.92
C ASP A 326 12.99 -10.64 9.82
N GLY A 327 11.88 -11.36 9.67
CA GLY A 327 11.60 -12.55 10.46
C GLY A 327 10.49 -13.39 9.84
N HIS A 328 10.20 -14.54 10.44
CA HIS A 328 9.17 -15.45 9.95
C HIS A 328 7.81 -14.76 9.82
N SER A 329 7.20 -14.92 8.64
CA SER A 329 5.79 -14.59 8.46
C SER A 329 4.91 -15.52 9.28
N MET A 330 3.74 -15.04 9.68
CA MET A 330 2.68 -15.84 10.28
C MET A 330 1.55 -15.96 9.27
N LEU A 331 1.13 -17.18 8.98
CA LEU A 331 0.00 -17.42 8.09
C LEU A 331 -1.31 -16.97 8.75
N GLY A 332 -2.11 -16.17 8.03
CA GLY A 332 -3.46 -15.78 8.43
C GLY A 332 -3.56 -14.44 9.17
N ALA A 333 -4.78 -14.14 9.62
CA ALA A 333 -5.15 -12.94 10.37
C ALA A 333 -4.51 -12.95 11.78
N SER A 334 -3.25 -12.54 11.86
CA SER A 334 -2.59 -12.35 13.14
C SER A 334 -2.82 -10.93 13.64
N ASP A 335 -3.27 -10.78 14.88
CA ASP A 335 -3.48 -9.48 15.52
C ASP A 335 -2.17 -8.84 15.99
N PHE A 336 -1.00 -9.46 15.80
CA PHE A 336 0.28 -8.96 16.34
C PHE A 336 0.59 -7.51 15.95
N TRP A 337 0.29 -7.11 14.72
CA TRP A 337 0.53 -5.75 14.26
C TRP A 337 -0.54 -4.76 14.74
N SER A 338 -1.66 -5.24 15.27
CA SER A 338 -2.68 -4.38 15.90
C SER A 338 -2.39 -4.08 17.38
N ARG A 339 -1.46 -4.81 18.02
CA ARG A 339 -1.16 -4.70 19.47
C ARG A 339 -0.25 -3.53 19.87
N PRO A 340 0.77 -3.14 19.07
CA PRO A 340 1.67 -2.04 19.43
C PRO A 340 0.96 -0.69 19.50
N GLU A 341 1.53 0.23 20.26
CA GLU A 341 1.18 1.64 20.25
C GLU A 341 1.89 2.34 19.09
N TYR A 342 1.13 2.76 18.08
CA TYR A 342 1.66 3.51 16.95
C TYR A 342 1.67 5.02 17.26
N PRO A 343 2.74 5.75 16.91
CA PRO A 343 2.75 7.20 17.01
C PRO A 343 1.89 7.83 15.92
N ASP A 344 1.43 9.06 16.12
CA ASP A 344 0.71 9.82 15.08
C ASP A 344 1.65 10.38 13.99
N THR A 345 2.96 10.22 14.14
CA THR A 345 3.98 10.73 13.21
C THR A 345 4.02 9.92 11.92
N TYR A 346 4.60 10.50 10.86
CA TYR A 346 4.87 9.77 9.63
C TYR A 346 5.80 8.59 9.90
N GLN A 347 5.47 7.42 9.35
CA GLN A 347 6.30 6.22 9.44
C GLN A 347 6.42 5.47 8.12
N ILE A 348 7.56 4.84 7.92
CA ILE A 348 7.86 3.95 6.81
C ILE A 348 8.06 2.55 7.36
N PHE A 349 7.27 1.58 6.88
CA PHE A 349 7.48 0.17 7.20
C PHE A 349 8.12 -0.54 6.01
N LEU A 350 9.17 -1.30 6.26
CA LEU A 350 9.82 -2.15 5.26
C LEU A 350 9.66 -3.62 5.67
N TYR A 351 9.06 -4.42 4.80
CA TYR A 351 8.76 -5.82 5.08
C TYR A 351 9.24 -6.73 3.95
N GLY A 352 10.04 -7.75 4.27
CA GLY A 352 10.59 -8.71 3.29
C GLY A 352 10.28 -10.19 3.55
N GLY A 353 9.35 -10.50 4.46
CA GLY A 353 8.94 -11.89 4.72
C GLY A 353 8.14 -12.52 3.58
N CYS A 354 7.93 -13.83 3.66
CA CYS A 354 7.29 -14.65 2.64
C CYS A 354 5.89 -14.18 2.22
N LEU A 355 5.11 -13.50 3.08
CA LEU A 355 3.77 -13.00 2.71
C LEU A 355 3.52 -11.57 3.20
N GLY A 356 4.17 -10.58 2.57
CA GLY A 356 4.15 -9.19 3.01
C GLY A 356 2.84 -8.44 2.81
N TYR A 357 2.46 -8.28 1.54
CA TYR A 357 1.29 -7.50 1.13
C TYR A 357 -0.03 -8.09 1.67
N GLU A 358 -0.14 -9.42 1.68
CA GLU A 358 -1.34 -10.17 2.03
C GLU A 358 -1.64 -10.28 3.54
N TYR A 359 -0.83 -9.79 4.47
CA TYR A 359 -1.12 -9.96 5.91
C TYR A 359 -0.78 -8.78 6.82
N TYR A 360 0.11 -7.88 6.41
CA TYR A 360 0.66 -6.87 7.33
C TYR A 360 0.23 -5.45 7.04
N LEU A 361 -0.18 -5.16 5.80
CA LEU A 361 -0.59 -3.81 5.42
C LEU A 361 -1.76 -3.28 6.24
N ARG A 362 -2.84 -4.06 6.32
CA ARG A 362 -4.09 -3.59 6.90
C ARG A 362 -4.05 -3.37 8.42
N PRO A 363 -3.46 -4.25 9.25
CA PRO A 363 -3.43 -3.99 10.69
C PRO A 363 -2.57 -2.77 11.04
N ILE A 364 -1.50 -2.53 10.28
CA ILE A 364 -0.67 -1.33 10.43
C ILE A 364 -1.46 -0.09 9.97
N LEU A 365 -2.12 -0.16 8.81
CA LEU A 365 -2.95 0.93 8.28
C LEU A 365 -4.05 1.35 9.25
N ASP A 366 -4.78 0.39 9.81
CA ASP A 366 -5.85 0.64 10.77
C ASP A 366 -5.31 1.24 12.06
N ALA A 367 -4.17 0.76 12.56
CA ALA A 367 -3.53 1.33 13.74
C ALA A 367 -2.99 2.75 13.51
N LYS A 368 -2.60 3.09 12.28
CA LYS A 368 -2.19 4.44 11.84
C LYS A 368 -3.36 5.37 11.50
N GLY A 369 -4.58 4.83 11.40
CA GLY A 369 -5.78 5.59 11.07
C GLY A 369 -5.89 6.01 9.60
N GLY A 370 -5.05 5.47 8.70
CA GLY A 370 -5.03 5.82 7.28
C GLY A 370 -3.63 5.98 6.69
N TRP A 371 -3.59 6.32 5.41
CA TRP A 371 -2.34 6.44 4.63
C TRP A 371 -1.59 7.75 4.86
N ASP A 372 -2.24 8.78 5.41
CA ASP A 372 -1.67 10.13 5.58
C ASP A 372 -0.30 10.14 6.28
N ASN A 373 -0.05 9.18 7.17
CA ASN A 373 1.16 9.10 7.99
C ASN A 373 1.90 7.77 7.82
N LEU A 374 1.71 7.09 6.70
CA LEU A 374 2.16 5.71 6.54
C LEU A 374 2.56 5.39 5.10
N ASP A 375 3.82 5.02 4.93
CA ASP A 375 4.30 4.31 3.74
C ASP A 375 4.66 2.87 4.12
N ILE A 376 4.32 1.90 3.27
CA ILE A 376 4.73 0.50 3.48
C ILE A 376 5.32 -0.08 2.21
N MET A 377 6.58 -0.51 2.29
CA MET A 377 7.21 -1.37 1.28
C MET A 377 7.04 -2.84 1.67
N SER A 378 6.46 -3.64 0.79
CA SER A 378 6.26 -5.08 1.03
C SER A 378 6.43 -5.92 -0.25
N SER A 379 6.76 -7.19 -0.09
CA SER A 379 6.73 -8.18 -1.16
C SER A 379 5.29 -8.52 -1.57
N VAL A 380 5.00 -8.47 -2.87
CA VAL A 380 3.71 -8.84 -3.47
C VAL A 380 3.69 -10.32 -3.89
N VAL A 381 4.86 -10.87 -4.22
CA VAL A 381 5.07 -12.31 -4.47
C VAL A 381 5.79 -12.92 -3.28
N GLU A 382 5.45 -14.17 -2.96
CA GLU A 382 6.15 -14.94 -1.94
C GLU A 382 7.64 -15.05 -2.25
N VAL A 383 8.43 -14.29 -1.50
CA VAL A 383 9.89 -14.30 -1.56
C VAL A 383 10.41 -14.19 -0.14
N SER A 384 11.28 -15.11 0.24
CA SER A 384 12.11 -14.96 1.43
C SER A 384 13.27 -14.01 1.09
N ALA A 385 13.14 -12.75 1.47
CA ALA A 385 14.20 -11.76 1.33
C ALA A 385 14.60 -11.26 2.73
N ASP A 386 15.85 -11.51 3.10
CA ASP A 386 16.45 -10.98 4.32
C ASP A 386 16.59 -9.44 4.27
N ALA A 387 16.67 -8.80 5.45
CA ALA A 387 16.78 -7.34 5.56
C ALA A 387 18.00 -6.77 4.83
N ASN A 388 19.09 -7.53 4.69
CA ASN A 388 20.25 -7.06 3.96
C ASN A 388 19.92 -6.82 2.48
N ARG A 389 19.06 -7.65 1.87
CA ARG A 389 18.69 -7.52 0.46
C ARG A 389 17.60 -6.49 0.18
N PHE A 390 16.61 -6.31 1.06
CA PHE A 390 15.53 -5.34 0.83
C PHE A 390 15.68 -4.03 1.63
N ALA A 391 16.01 -4.09 2.92
CA ALA A 391 16.11 -2.89 3.75
C ALA A 391 17.47 -2.20 3.60
N GLY A 392 18.55 -2.95 3.44
CA GLY A 392 19.90 -2.43 3.15
C GLY A 392 19.92 -1.39 2.01
N PRO A 393 19.42 -1.69 0.80
CA PRO A 393 19.28 -0.70 -0.26
C PRO A 393 18.49 0.54 0.15
N VAL A 394 17.31 0.36 0.75
CA VAL A 394 16.42 1.48 1.10
C VAL A 394 17.07 2.40 2.13
N LEU A 395 17.69 1.84 3.18
CA LEU A 395 18.37 2.62 4.21
C LEU A 395 19.59 3.37 3.63
N ALA A 396 20.34 2.75 2.73
CA ALA A 396 21.44 3.42 2.04
C ALA A 396 20.95 4.53 1.10
N ASP A 397 19.79 4.34 0.48
CA ASP A 397 19.15 5.33 -0.37
C ASP A 397 18.63 6.52 0.41
N ILE A 398 18.04 6.29 1.58
CA ILE A 398 17.68 7.36 2.50
C ILE A 398 18.95 8.12 2.92
N ALA A 399 20.03 7.43 3.30
CA ALA A 399 21.30 8.09 3.63
C ALA A 399 21.84 8.94 2.47
N LYS A 400 21.77 8.45 1.22
CA LYS A 400 22.17 9.20 0.01
C LYS A 400 21.25 10.38 -0.26
N ALA A 401 19.94 10.24 -0.04
CA ALA A 401 18.97 11.32 -0.18
C ALA A 401 19.25 12.46 0.81
N LEU A 402 19.63 12.12 2.05
CA LEU A 402 20.07 13.06 3.09
C LEU A 402 21.39 13.77 2.71
N GLU A 403 22.29 13.12 1.96
CA GLU A 403 23.52 13.74 1.43
C GLU A 403 23.25 14.67 0.23
N GLY A 404 22.14 14.44 -0.48
CA GLY A 404 21.75 15.10 -1.72
C GLY A 404 20.62 16.12 -1.57
N LYS A 405 19.74 16.19 -2.57
CA LYS A 405 18.58 17.09 -2.60
C LYS A 405 17.26 16.33 -2.35
N TYR A 406 17.33 15.22 -1.63
CA TYR A 406 16.16 14.36 -1.38
C TYR A 406 15.50 13.85 -2.68
N ASP A 407 16.29 13.67 -3.74
CA ASP A 407 15.87 13.36 -5.10
C ASP A 407 15.77 11.87 -5.43
N ILE A 408 15.76 11.04 -4.39
CA ILE A 408 15.59 9.60 -4.52
C ILE A 408 14.13 9.23 -4.29
N SER A 409 13.49 8.72 -5.32
CA SER A 409 12.09 8.30 -5.27
C SER A 409 11.92 6.87 -4.74
N TRP A 410 10.70 6.52 -4.32
CA TRP A 410 10.28 5.14 -4.08
C TRP A 410 10.52 4.25 -5.30
N ASN A 411 10.38 4.79 -6.51
CA ASN A 411 10.73 4.08 -7.74
C ASN A 411 12.21 3.68 -7.73
N ASP A 412 13.12 4.61 -7.46
CA ASP A 412 14.56 4.33 -7.41
C ASP A 412 14.90 3.28 -6.34
N MET A 413 14.29 3.39 -5.16
CA MET A 413 14.47 2.44 -4.05
C MET A 413 14.02 1.04 -4.43
N LEU A 414 12.79 0.89 -4.94
CA LEU A 414 12.24 -0.38 -5.38
C LEU A 414 13.06 -0.99 -6.53
N GLY A 415 13.58 -0.16 -7.43
CA GLY A 415 14.48 -0.60 -8.50
C GLY A 415 15.77 -1.23 -7.97
N ARG A 416 16.35 -0.64 -6.91
CA ARG A 416 17.55 -1.17 -6.26
C ARG A 416 17.29 -2.40 -5.40
N VAL A 417 16.16 -2.45 -4.69
CA VAL A 417 15.71 -3.66 -4.01
C VAL A 417 15.63 -4.81 -5.01
N ARG A 418 14.91 -4.62 -6.13
CA ARG A 418 14.71 -5.64 -7.15
C ARG A 418 16.01 -6.22 -7.71
N ALA A 419 17.04 -5.39 -7.87
CA ALA A 419 18.35 -5.85 -8.34
C ALA A 419 19.02 -6.87 -7.38
N ARG A 420 18.60 -6.90 -6.11
CA ARG A 420 19.14 -7.79 -5.07
C ARG A 420 18.22 -8.96 -4.69
N VAL A 421 16.91 -8.87 -4.91
CA VAL A 421 15.93 -9.89 -4.51
C VAL A 421 15.34 -10.71 -5.67
N TYR A 422 16.05 -10.81 -6.80
CA TYR A 422 15.76 -11.66 -7.98
C TYR A 422 14.27 -12.00 -8.25
N ASP A 423 13.66 -11.34 -9.26
CA ASP A 423 12.25 -11.54 -9.69
C ASP A 423 11.16 -11.20 -8.65
N SER A 424 11.53 -10.72 -7.46
CA SER A 424 10.55 -10.27 -6.46
C SER A 424 9.91 -8.92 -6.82
N THR A 425 8.58 -8.89 -6.79
CA THR A 425 7.73 -7.71 -6.93
C THR A 425 7.53 -7.03 -5.58
N PHE A 426 8.58 -6.39 -5.06
CA PHE A 426 8.36 -5.41 -3.98
C PHE A 426 7.55 -4.23 -4.54
N GLY A 427 6.55 -3.81 -3.78
CA GLY A 427 5.75 -2.62 -4.04
C GLY A 427 5.75 -1.71 -2.82
N ALA A 428 5.31 -0.47 -3.02
CA ALA A 428 5.10 0.48 -1.93
C ALA A 428 3.64 0.94 -1.92
N SER A 429 2.98 0.82 -0.77
CA SER A 429 1.61 1.26 -0.50
C SER A 429 1.63 2.56 0.32
N GLY A 430 0.57 3.37 0.23
CA GLY A 430 0.50 4.69 0.89
C GLY A 430 1.16 5.83 0.11
N VAL A 431 2.11 5.51 -0.76
CA VAL A 431 3.00 6.49 -1.42
C VAL A 431 2.34 7.38 -2.47
N ARG A 432 1.15 7.00 -2.96
CA ARG A 432 0.50 7.64 -4.12
C ARG A 432 0.14 9.10 -3.83
N ASP A 433 -0.14 9.41 -2.58
CA ASP A 433 -0.69 10.70 -2.16
C ASP A 433 0.37 11.57 -1.43
N ASN A 434 1.54 11.00 -1.08
CA ASN A 434 2.74 11.71 -0.53
C ASN A 434 3.08 13.07 -1.12
N CYS A 435 2.97 14.13 -0.35
CA CYS A 435 3.08 15.48 -0.84
C CYS A 435 4.50 15.89 -1.28
N PHE A 436 5.54 15.30 -0.73
CA PHE A 436 6.91 15.73 -0.97
C PHE A 436 7.38 15.52 -2.42
N THR A 437 8.07 16.53 -2.94
CA THR A 437 9.00 16.40 -4.08
C THR A 437 10.26 17.23 -3.81
N PRO A 438 11.40 16.92 -4.47
CA PRO A 438 12.63 17.70 -4.36
C PRO A 438 12.49 19.18 -4.74
N ASN A 439 11.45 19.50 -5.54
CA ASN A 439 11.21 20.84 -6.07
C ASN A 439 10.05 21.56 -5.35
N GLY A 440 9.56 21.02 -4.24
CA GLY A 440 8.42 21.55 -3.47
C GLY A 440 7.29 20.53 -3.31
N SER A 441 6.29 20.88 -2.52
CA SER A 441 5.15 19.99 -2.27
C SER A 441 4.23 19.92 -3.49
N ARG A 442 3.84 18.69 -3.88
CA ARG A 442 2.83 18.40 -4.92
C ARG A 442 1.40 18.54 -4.41
N CYS A 443 1.19 18.27 -3.13
CA CYS A 443 0.01 18.76 -2.46
C CYS A 443 0.23 20.26 -2.28
N GLY A 444 -0.79 21.08 -2.45
CA GLY A 444 -0.67 22.48 -2.03
C GLY A 444 -0.03 22.56 -0.64
N ALA A 445 0.87 23.53 -0.43
CA ALA A 445 1.50 23.69 0.88
C ALA A 445 0.42 23.81 1.97
N PRO A 446 0.69 23.43 3.24
CA PRO A 446 -0.09 23.92 4.37
C PRO A 446 0.02 25.44 4.35
N VAL A 447 -0.98 26.07 3.73
CA VAL A 447 -1.02 27.50 3.51
C VAL A 447 -1.07 28.18 4.87
N ASP A 448 -0.05 28.97 5.20
CA ASP A 448 -0.10 29.86 6.36
C ASP A 448 -1.37 30.72 6.21
N PRO A 449 -2.36 30.61 7.12
CA PRO A 449 -3.60 31.38 7.00
C PRO A 449 -3.35 32.89 7.00
N ALA A 450 -2.18 33.34 7.46
CA ALA A 450 -1.79 34.75 7.46
C ALA A 450 -1.13 35.22 6.14
N ALA A 451 -0.66 34.31 5.28
CA ALA A 451 0.01 34.63 4.02
C ALA A 451 -0.85 34.38 2.77
N THR A 452 -2.12 34.02 2.96
CA THR A 452 -2.93 33.40 1.89
C THR A 452 -4.22 34.13 1.62
N VAL A 453 -4.54 34.23 0.33
CA VAL A 453 -5.77 34.84 -0.14
C VAL A 453 -6.60 33.74 -0.78
N THR A 454 -7.70 33.37 -0.11
CA THR A 454 -8.69 32.45 -0.66
C THR A 454 -9.82 33.24 -1.29
N VAL A 455 -10.14 32.94 -2.55
CA VAL A 455 -11.22 33.56 -3.29
C VAL A 455 -12.14 32.48 -3.83
N ASP A 456 -13.37 32.43 -3.32
CA ASP A 456 -14.39 31.50 -3.82
C ASP A 456 -14.97 32.00 -5.14
N GLY A 457 -15.18 31.07 -6.06
CA GLY A 457 -15.83 31.32 -7.32
C GLY A 457 -17.35 31.18 -7.27
N LYS A 458 -18.03 31.65 -8.32
CA LYS A 458 -19.48 31.46 -8.46
C LYS A 458 -19.79 29.99 -8.72
N ALA A 459 -20.52 29.37 -7.80
CA ALA A 459 -21.01 28.00 -7.84
C ALA A 459 -22.31 27.88 -7.01
N PRO A 460 -23.16 26.84 -7.22
CA PRO A 460 -23.01 25.81 -8.22
C PRO A 460 -23.33 26.32 -9.64
N ILE A 461 -22.70 25.74 -10.66
CA ILE A 461 -23.02 25.98 -12.08
C ILE A 461 -23.29 24.66 -12.80
N ALA A 462 -24.41 24.56 -13.49
CA ALA A 462 -24.75 23.38 -14.28
C ALA A 462 -23.84 23.29 -15.52
N ILE A 463 -23.39 22.07 -15.84
CA ILE A 463 -22.59 21.76 -17.02
C ILE A 463 -23.55 21.38 -18.15
N PRO A 464 -23.59 22.13 -19.28
CA PRO A 464 -24.40 21.75 -20.42
C PRO A 464 -23.86 20.50 -21.11
N ASP A 465 -24.72 19.51 -21.31
CA ASP A 465 -24.44 18.24 -22.00
C ASP A 465 -24.01 18.46 -23.46
N ASN A 466 -22.87 17.89 -23.85
CA ASN A 466 -22.29 17.93 -25.18
C ASN A 466 -22.31 19.31 -25.89
N ASP A 467 -22.16 20.42 -25.15
CA ASP A 467 -22.17 21.77 -25.71
C ASP A 467 -20.79 22.40 -25.61
N ALA A 468 -20.20 22.71 -26.77
CA ALA A 468 -18.88 23.35 -26.86
C ALA A 468 -18.82 24.75 -26.20
N ALA A 469 -19.97 25.40 -25.96
CA ALA A 469 -20.03 26.60 -25.15
C ALA A 469 -19.59 26.34 -23.70
N GLY A 470 -19.96 25.18 -23.15
CA GLY A 470 -19.67 24.75 -21.78
C GLY A 470 -20.31 25.63 -20.70
N ALA A 471 -20.00 25.30 -19.45
CA ALA A 471 -20.24 26.18 -18.31
C ALA A 471 -19.05 27.12 -18.11
N SER A 472 -19.31 28.35 -17.69
CA SER A 472 -18.26 29.30 -17.32
C SER A 472 -18.61 30.01 -16.03
N ALA A 473 -17.65 30.08 -15.12
CA ALA A 473 -17.75 30.83 -13.87
C ALA A 473 -16.55 31.76 -13.75
N SER A 474 -16.77 32.92 -13.12
CA SER A 474 -15.71 33.89 -12.87
C SER A 474 -15.58 34.24 -11.39
N LEU A 475 -14.36 34.59 -11.01
CA LEU A 475 -14.04 35.26 -9.75
C LEU A 475 -13.09 36.43 -10.02
N THR A 476 -13.03 37.37 -9.09
CA THR A 476 -12.16 38.55 -9.20
C THR A 476 -11.26 38.64 -7.98
N VAL A 477 -9.96 38.69 -8.22
CA VAL A 477 -8.95 38.91 -7.18
C VAL A 477 -8.65 40.42 -7.11
N ALA A 478 -8.90 41.05 -5.97
CA ALA A 478 -8.72 42.50 -5.81
C ALA A 478 -7.25 42.92 -5.62
N GLU A 479 -6.47 42.03 -5.02
CA GLU A 479 -5.08 42.29 -4.63
C GLU A 479 -4.11 42.05 -5.78
N SER A 480 -3.03 42.83 -5.81
CA SER A 480 -1.96 42.71 -6.82
C SER A 480 -0.68 42.21 -6.16
N PHE A 481 -0.24 41.05 -6.62
CA PHE A 481 1.00 40.38 -6.24
C PHE A 481 1.27 39.22 -7.21
N VAL A 482 2.51 38.74 -7.25
CA VAL A 482 2.85 37.49 -7.92
C VAL A 482 2.80 36.40 -6.86
N ALA A 483 1.92 35.42 -7.01
CA ALA A 483 1.78 34.36 -6.04
C ALA A 483 2.98 33.39 -6.09
N ALA A 484 3.44 32.95 -4.91
CA ALA A 484 4.40 31.86 -4.79
C ALA A 484 3.80 30.53 -5.26
N GLN A 485 2.52 30.32 -4.97
CA GLN A 485 1.72 29.17 -5.39
C GLN A 485 0.28 29.58 -5.67
N ILE A 486 -0.32 28.98 -6.70
CA ILE A 486 -1.74 29.12 -7.02
C ILE A 486 -2.35 27.71 -7.03
N LEU A 487 -3.36 27.50 -6.19
CA LEU A 487 -4.13 26.26 -6.15
C LEU A 487 -5.56 26.53 -6.59
N LEU A 488 -6.03 25.78 -7.57
CA LEU A 488 -7.44 25.70 -7.93
C LEU A 488 -8.12 24.62 -7.07
N GLN A 489 -9.01 25.03 -6.17
CA GLN A 489 -9.91 24.12 -5.47
C GLN A 489 -11.10 23.83 -6.37
N LEU A 490 -11.45 22.56 -6.52
CA LEU A 490 -12.51 22.14 -7.42
C LEU A 490 -13.30 20.96 -6.83
N GLU A 491 -14.62 21.09 -6.87
CA GLU A 491 -15.60 20.05 -6.56
C GLU A 491 -16.62 20.03 -7.70
N VAL A 492 -16.61 18.96 -8.49
CA VAL A 492 -17.49 18.75 -9.64
C VAL A 492 -18.17 17.41 -9.46
N GLU A 493 -19.48 17.39 -9.63
CA GLU A 493 -20.27 16.17 -9.78
C GLU A 493 -20.63 16.01 -11.25
N HIS A 494 -20.42 14.84 -11.82
CA HIS A 494 -20.77 14.53 -13.20
C HIS A 494 -21.11 13.05 -13.33
N THR A 495 -21.88 12.66 -14.34
CA THR A 495 -22.16 11.23 -14.56
C THR A 495 -20.89 10.48 -14.99
N TRP A 496 -20.03 11.15 -15.79
CA TRP A 496 -18.72 10.67 -16.23
C TRP A 496 -17.74 11.84 -16.33
N VAL A 497 -16.79 11.95 -15.41
CA VAL A 497 -15.81 13.06 -15.42
C VAL A 497 -14.80 12.94 -16.57
N GLY A 498 -14.71 11.76 -17.19
CA GLY A 498 -13.93 11.48 -18.40
C GLY A 498 -14.41 12.24 -19.63
N ASP A 499 -15.59 12.85 -19.60
CA ASP A 499 -16.10 13.64 -20.72
C ASP A 499 -15.77 15.13 -20.61
N LEU A 500 -15.26 15.54 -19.46
CA LEU A 500 -15.02 16.93 -19.14
C LEU A 500 -13.66 17.42 -19.66
N VAL A 501 -13.64 18.65 -20.16
CA VAL A 501 -12.44 19.47 -20.34
C VAL A 501 -12.59 20.69 -19.46
N ILE A 502 -11.67 20.88 -18.52
CA ILE A 502 -11.68 21.99 -17.55
C ILE A 502 -10.46 22.85 -17.79
N THR A 503 -10.71 24.14 -18.00
CA THR A 503 -9.67 25.15 -18.23
C THR A 503 -9.83 26.31 -17.27
N LEU A 504 -8.70 26.87 -16.85
CA LEU A 504 -8.63 28.10 -16.08
C LEU A 504 -7.97 29.17 -16.94
N GLU A 505 -8.53 30.37 -16.97
CA GLU A 505 -8.00 31.51 -17.72
C GLU A 505 -7.80 32.73 -16.82
N HIS A 506 -6.68 33.41 -16.99
CA HIS A 506 -6.38 34.71 -16.38
C HIS A 506 -5.43 35.53 -17.26
N LYS A 507 -5.75 36.81 -17.48
CA LYS A 507 -4.93 37.76 -18.27
C LYS A 507 -4.49 37.22 -19.65
N GLY A 508 -5.35 36.43 -20.30
CA GLY A 508 -5.08 35.84 -21.61
C GLY A 508 -4.15 34.62 -21.60
N VAL A 509 -3.75 34.14 -20.42
CA VAL A 509 -3.12 32.83 -20.22
C VAL A 509 -4.22 31.81 -19.90
N THR A 510 -4.16 30.64 -20.52
CA THR A 510 -5.12 29.54 -20.29
C THR A 510 -4.34 28.27 -19.95
N GLU A 511 -4.75 27.60 -18.88
CA GLU A 511 -4.23 26.29 -18.47
C GLU A 511 -5.35 25.25 -18.51
N THR A 512 -5.04 24.05 -19.02
CA THR A 512 -5.97 22.92 -18.96
C THR A 512 -5.69 22.14 -17.69
N ILE A 513 -6.69 22.09 -16.82
CA ILE A 513 -6.64 21.45 -15.49
C ILE A 513 -7.06 19.98 -15.59
N TRP A 514 -8.04 19.72 -16.45
CA TRP A 514 -8.61 18.41 -16.66
C TRP A 514 -8.87 18.23 -18.16
N ASP A 515 -8.40 17.14 -18.73
CA ASP A 515 -8.64 16.80 -20.13
C ASP A 515 -9.05 15.33 -20.21
N LYS A 516 -10.37 15.10 -20.14
CA LYS A 516 -10.98 13.79 -20.29
C LYS A 516 -10.38 12.69 -19.40
N ALA A 517 -9.91 13.09 -18.22
CA ALA A 517 -9.30 12.20 -17.25
C ALA A 517 -10.36 11.57 -16.34
N GLY A 518 -10.00 10.51 -15.60
CA GLY A 518 -10.88 9.91 -14.59
C GLY A 518 -11.97 8.98 -15.12
N ALA A 519 -12.09 8.78 -16.44
CA ALA A 519 -12.99 7.82 -17.07
C ALA A 519 -14.44 7.91 -16.51
N SER A 520 -14.97 6.80 -16.00
CA SER A 520 -16.34 6.70 -15.47
C SER A 520 -16.53 7.22 -14.05
N ALA A 521 -15.53 7.87 -13.46
CA ALA A 521 -15.69 8.44 -12.14
C ALA A 521 -16.79 9.52 -12.16
N GLN A 522 -17.50 9.66 -11.04
CA GLN A 522 -18.68 10.54 -10.94
C GLN A 522 -18.39 11.88 -10.27
N SER A 523 -17.16 12.11 -9.85
CA SER A 523 -16.78 13.35 -9.18
C SER A 523 -15.31 13.69 -9.35
N ILE A 524 -15.02 14.98 -9.41
CA ILE A 524 -13.68 15.54 -9.24
C ILE A 524 -13.71 16.30 -7.91
N SER A 525 -12.84 15.96 -6.98
CA SER A 525 -12.68 16.70 -5.73
C SER A 525 -11.20 16.81 -5.41
N GLY A 526 -10.68 18.03 -5.33
CA GLY A 526 -9.28 18.24 -5.00
C GLY A 526 -8.78 19.66 -5.17
N SER A 527 -7.49 19.82 -4.90
CA SER A 527 -6.72 21.05 -5.13
C SER A 527 -5.69 20.79 -6.22
N PHE A 528 -5.68 21.64 -7.24
CA PHE A 528 -4.82 21.51 -8.41
C PHE A 528 -3.85 22.69 -8.47
N THR A 529 -2.55 22.42 -8.45
CA THR A 529 -1.53 23.44 -8.68
C THR A 529 -1.58 23.90 -10.14
N VAL A 530 -1.60 25.22 -10.37
CA VAL A 530 -1.60 25.79 -11.72
C VAL A 530 -0.30 26.53 -11.98
N GLU A 531 0.46 26.06 -12.96
CA GLU A 531 1.85 26.53 -13.19
C GLU A 531 1.96 27.57 -14.31
N SER A 532 1.00 27.62 -15.23
CA SER A 532 1.02 28.51 -16.40
C SER A 532 0.93 29.99 -16.02
N PHE A 533 0.47 30.26 -14.81
CA PHE A 533 0.32 31.60 -14.24
C PHE A 533 1.51 32.03 -13.37
N LYS A 534 2.58 31.24 -13.35
CA LYS A 534 3.83 31.62 -12.69
C LYS A 534 4.33 32.96 -13.23
N ASP A 535 4.74 33.84 -12.32
CA ASP A 535 5.18 35.21 -12.62
C ASP A 535 4.09 36.14 -13.20
N VAL A 536 2.83 35.69 -13.26
CA VAL A 536 1.67 36.52 -13.61
C VAL A 536 1.09 37.12 -12.34
N ASP A 537 0.86 38.44 -12.35
CA ASP A 537 0.17 39.12 -11.25
C ASP A 537 -1.26 38.57 -11.11
N VAL A 538 -1.65 38.15 -9.92
CA VAL A 538 -2.95 37.50 -9.65
C VAL A 538 -4.15 38.44 -9.73
N GLN A 539 -3.93 39.76 -9.72
CA GLN A 539 -5.01 40.75 -9.73
C GLN A 539 -5.88 40.64 -10.99
N GLY A 540 -7.19 40.61 -10.81
CA GLY A 540 -8.18 40.71 -11.87
C GLY A 540 -9.07 39.48 -11.99
N ASP A 541 -9.68 39.33 -13.16
CA ASP A 541 -10.68 38.29 -13.38
C ASP A 541 -10.03 36.96 -13.73
N TRP A 542 -10.51 35.91 -13.09
CA TRP A 542 -10.20 34.51 -13.37
C TRP A 542 -11.46 33.83 -13.87
N THR A 543 -11.33 33.03 -14.93
CA THR A 543 -12.45 32.32 -15.54
C THR A 543 -12.19 30.82 -15.54
N LEU A 544 -13.05 30.06 -14.84
CA LEU A 544 -13.13 28.62 -14.95
C LEU A 544 -14.10 28.29 -16.07
N LYS A 545 -13.68 27.45 -17.03
CA LYS A 545 -14.54 26.92 -18.08
C LYS A 545 -14.54 25.39 -18.04
N VAL A 546 -15.73 24.81 -18.04
CA VAL A 546 -15.95 23.35 -18.02
C VAL A 546 -16.79 22.99 -19.22
N VAL A 547 -16.29 22.10 -20.08
CA VAL A 547 -16.98 21.64 -21.29
C VAL A 547 -17.19 20.14 -21.17
N ASP A 548 -18.45 19.71 -21.25
CA ASP A 548 -18.76 18.31 -21.51
C ASP A 548 -18.65 18.04 -23.02
N THR A 549 -17.96 16.95 -23.36
CA THR A 549 -17.65 16.57 -24.74
C THR A 549 -18.32 15.26 -25.17
N ALA A 550 -19.16 14.66 -24.32
CA ALA A 550 -20.00 13.51 -24.64
C ALA A 550 -21.47 13.85 -24.39
N LYS A 551 -22.37 12.97 -24.85
CA LYS A 551 -23.82 13.14 -24.79
C LYS A 551 -24.43 12.31 -23.68
N ASP A 552 -25.61 12.72 -23.24
CA ASP A 552 -26.48 12.02 -22.29
C ASP A 552 -25.96 12.04 -20.85
N ASP A 553 -24.98 12.89 -20.56
CA ASP A 553 -24.40 13.08 -19.24
C ASP A 553 -24.75 14.45 -18.67
N ALA A 554 -24.88 14.50 -17.35
CA ALA A 554 -25.21 15.73 -16.65
C ALA A 554 -24.35 15.87 -15.41
N GLY A 555 -24.10 17.12 -15.04
CA GLY A 555 -23.44 17.45 -13.80
C GLY A 555 -23.38 18.94 -13.52
N SER A 556 -22.62 19.27 -12.48
CA SER A 556 -22.42 20.65 -12.05
C SER A 556 -21.06 20.82 -11.40
N VAL A 557 -20.48 22.01 -11.53
CA VAL A 557 -19.44 22.46 -10.60
C VAL A 557 -20.15 22.81 -9.31
N VAL A 558 -19.94 22.02 -8.26
CA VAL A 558 -20.53 22.22 -6.93
C VAL A 558 -19.83 23.34 -6.19
N LYS A 559 -18.50 23.34 -6.25
CA LYS A 559 -17.64 24.34 -5.63
C LYS A 559 -16.38 24.55 -6.45
N TRP A 560 -15.90 25.79 -6.49
CA TRP A 560 -14.53 26.07 -6.92
C TRP A 560 -14.01 27.36 -6.30
N GLY A 561 -12.70 27.54 -6.30
CA GLY A 561 -12.05 28.74 -5.81
C GLY A 561 -10.54 28.69 -6.02
N LEU A 562 -9.86 29.81 -5.74
CA LEU A 562 -8.41 29.88 -5.74
C LEU A 562 -7.88 30.04 -4.31
N VAL A 563 -6.78 29.37 -4.03
CA VAL A 563 -5.92 29.66 -2.88
C VAL A 563 -4.62 30.22 -3.43
N LEU A 564 -4.32 31.46 -3.06
CA LEU A 564 -3.16 32.21 -3.53
C LEU A 564 -2.18 32.39 -2.36
N GLU A 565 -0.97 31.87 -2.49
CA GLU A 565 0.11 32.07 -1.53
C GLU A 565 0.94 33.28 -1.94
N ARG A 566 1.18 34.20 -1.00
CA ARG A 566 1.97 35.42 -1.24
C ARG A 566 3.47 35.18 -1.30
#